data_AF-A0A3S2AFH6-F1
#
_entry.id   AF-A0A3S2AFH6-F1
#
_cell.length_a   1.000
_cell.length_b   1.000
_cell.length_c   1.000
_cell.angle_alpha   90.00
_cell.angle_beta   90.00
_cell.angle_gamma   90.00
#
_symmetry.space_group_name_H-M   'P 1'
#
loop_
_entity.id
_entity.type
_entity.pdbx_description
1 polymer ?
#
loop_
_entity_poly.entity_id
_entity_poly.type
_entity_poly.pdbx_seq_one_letter_code
_entity_poly.pdbx_strand_id
1 'polypeptide(L)'
;MPDLGAVEILFAALVVLAAAVVSWRLWRKRSRRKGRRQTNPAADYAVRTDWSGRGGMLNYSSFVYFDVDRDGKYGAGDRPMAGIMVRLYDEAGKLAASARTN
;
A
#
# COMPACT_ATOMS: atom_id res chain seq x y z
N MET A 1 -18.20 56.27 -13.70
CA MET A 1 -16.96 55.55 -14.05
C MET A 1 -16.93 54.29 -13.23
N PRO A 2 -16.73 53.09 -13.81
CA PRO A 2 -16.72 51.86 -13.01
C PRO A 2 -15.59 51.94 -11.97
N ASP A 3 -15.88 51.55 -10.73
CA ASP A 3 -14.90 51.49 -9.65
C ASP A 3 -13.91 50.35 -9.93
N LEU A 4 -12.78 50.72 -10.54
CA LEU A 4 -11.72 49.79 -10.95
C LEU A 4 -11.16 48.99 -9.75
N GLY A 5 -11.27 49.52 -8.53
CA GLY A 5 -10.81 48.85 -7.31
C GLY A 5 -11.61 47.60 -6.97
N ALA A 6 -12.94 47.64 -7.14
CA ALA A 6 -13.79 46.47 -6.86
C ALA A 6 -13.54 45.32 -7.84
N VAL A 7 -13.25 45.64 -9.11
CA VAL A 7 -12.95 44.67 -10.16
C VAL A 7 -11.59 44.01 -9.92
N GLU A 8 -10.57 44.79 -9.57
CA GLU A 8 -9.23 44.25 -9.24
C GLU A 8 -9.25 43.34 -8.00
N ILE A 9 -10.03 43.70 -6.97
CA ILE A 9 -10.21 42.87 -5.77
C ILE A 9 -10.87 41.53 -6.14
N LEU A 10 -11.89 41.54 -7.01
CA LEU A 10 -12.53 40.32 -7.49
C LEU A 10 -11.58 39.42 -8.29
N PHE A 11 -10.75 40.00 -9.16
CA PHE A 11 -9.74 39.25 -9.90
C PHE A 11 -8.67 38.65 -8.97
N ALA A 12 -8.18 39.42 -8.01
CA ALA A 12 -7.23 38.94 -7.01
C ALA A 12 -7.83 37.80 -6.18
N ALA A 13 -9.09 37.93 -5.76
CA ALA A 13 -9.81 36.88 -5.03
C ALA A 13 -9.96 35.60 -5.85
N LEU A 14 -10.28 35.70 -7.15
CA LEU A 14 -10.36 34.54 -8.05
C LEU A 14 -9.02 33.83 -8.23
N VAL A 15 -7.91 34.58 -8.33
CA VAL A 15 -6.56 33.99 -8.44
C VAL A 15 -6.19 33.24 -7.15
N VAL A 16 -6.47 33.82 -5.98
CA VAL A 16 -6.23 33.16 -4.69
C VAL A 16 -7.07 31.90 -4.54
N LEU A 17 -8.35 31.96 -4.93
CA LEU A 17 -9.24 30.78 -4.92
C LEU A 17 -8.75 29.69 -5.88
N ALA A 18 -8.33 30.06 -7.10
CA ALA A 18 -7.77 29.11 -8.06
C ALA A 18 -6.49 28.44 -7.52
N ALA A 19 -5.59 29.21 -6.94
CA ALA A 19 -4.37 28.70 -6.31
C ALA A 19 -4.68 27.77 -5.13
N ALA A 20 -5.66 28.10 -4.30
CA ALA A 20 -6.11 27.25 -3.19
C ALA A 20 -6.70 25.91 -3.69
N VAL A 21 -7.53 25.94 -4.73
CA VAL A 21 -8.12 24.72 -5.34
C VAL A 21 -7.04 23.83 -5.95
N VAL A 22 -6.08 24.41 -6.69
CA VAL A 22 -4.94 23.67 -7.26
C VAL A 22 -4.12 23.03 -6.15
N SER A 23 -3.77 23.80 -5.11
CA SER A 23 -3.02 23.31 -3.96
C SER A 23 -3.74 22.16 -3.25
N TRP A 24 -5.05 22.29 -3.04
CA TRP A 24 -5.88 21.24 -2.46
C TRP A 24 -5.92 19.97 -3.33
N ARG A 25 -6.05 20.10 -4.65
CA ARG A 25 -6.03 18.94 -5.56
C ARG A 25 -4.69 18.22 -5.54
N LEU A 26 -3.58 18.96 -5.53
CA LEU A 26 -2.24 18.39 -5.45
C LEU A 26 -2.00 17.67 -4.11
N TRP A 27 -2.41 18.29 -3.00
CA TRP A 27 -2.36 17.67 -1.67
C TRP A 27 -3.22 16.40 -1.62
N ARG A 28 -4.47 16.45 -2.09
CA ARG A 28 -5.38 15.28 -2.10
C ARG A 28 -4.78 14.14 -2.91
N LYS A 29 -4.20 14.41 -4.08
CA LYS A 29 -3.51 13.40 -4.91
C LYS A 29 -2.30 12.82 -4.17
N ARG A 30 -1.50 13.65 -3.49
CA ARG A 30 -0.34 13.21 -2.69
C ARG A 30 -0.77 12.36 -1.48
N SER A 31 -1.82 12.75 -0.77
CA SER A 31 -2.36 12.03 0.39
C SER A 31 -2.96 10.67 -0.01
N ARG A 32 -3.64 10.58 -1.16
CA ARG A 32 -4.09 9.29 -1.72
C ARG A 32 -2.92 8.38 -2.10
N ARG A 33 -1.81 8.93 -2.60
CA ARG A 33 -0.58 8.17 -2.86
C ARG A 33 0.09 7.69 -1.58
N LYS A 34 0.07 8.48 -0.50
CA LYS A 34 0.56 8.06 0.82
C LYS A 34 -0.28 6.92 1.41
N GLY A 35 -1.61 6.98 1.29
CA GLY A 35 -2.50 5.89 1.74
C GLY A 35 -2.29 4.57 1.00
N ARG A 36 -1.91 4.60 -0.29
CA ARG A 36 -1.55 3.39 -1.05
C ARG A 36 -0.21 2.77 -0.66
N ARG A 37 0.67 3.52 0.01
CA ARG A 37 1.98 3.05 0.47
C ARG A 37 1.95 2.45 1.87
N GLN A 38 0.80 2.52 2.54
CA GLN A 38 0.59 1.74 3.75
C GLN A 38 0.34 0.31 3.30
N THR A 39 1.43 -0.44 3.10
CA THR A 39 1.40 -1.89 2.95
C THR A 39 0.57 -2.42 4.11
N ASN A 40 -0.61 -2.96 3.81
CA ASN A 40 -1.40 -3.66 4.80
C ASN A 40 -0.92 -5.10 4.75
N PRO A 41 0.02 -5.52 5.62
CA PRO A 41 0.65 -6.83 5.48
C PRO A 41 -0.39 -7.93 5.72
N ALA A 42 -1.43 -7.66 6.52
CA ALA A 42 -2.58 -8.55 6.67
C ALA A 42 -3.29 -8.87 5.35
N ALA A 43 -3.30 -7.93 4.39
CA ALA A 43 -3.91 -8.13 3.08
C ALA A 43 -2.93 -8.73 2.05
N ASP A 44 -1.63 -8.44 2.17
CA ASP A 44 -0.62 -8.97 1.26
C ASP A 44 -0.37 -10.48 1.46
N TYR A 45 -0.56 -10.99 2.69
CA TYR A 45 -0.45 -12.41 3.03
C TYR A 45 -1.81 -13.13 3.14
N ALA A 46 -2.91 -12.45 2.82
CA ALA A 46 -4.20 -13.11 2.71
C ALA A 46 -4.16 -14.17 1.58
N VAL A 47 -4.96 -15.23 1.73
CA VAL A 47 -5.06 -16.31 0.75
C VAL A 47 -5.40 -15.72 -0.63
N ARG A 48 -4.45 -15.80 -1.57
CA ARG A 48 -4.69 -15.47 -2.97
C ARG A 48 -5.46 -16.60 -3.62
N THR A 49 -6.61 -16.27 -4.21
CA THR A 49 -7.42 -17.19 -5.02
C THR A 49 -6.94 -17.24 -6.47
N ASP A 50 -6.19 -16.24 -6.93
CA ASP A 50 -5.59 -16.20 -8.26
C ASP A 50 -4.06 -16.13 -8.21
N TRP A 51 -3.41 -17.11 -8.84
CA TRP A 51 -1.95 -17.16 -8.99
C TRP A 51 -1.52 -17.00 -10.45
N SER A 52 -2.45 -16.64 -11.36
CA SER A 52 -2.16 -16.44 -12.77
C SER A 52 -1.35 -15.15 -12.98
N GLY A 53 -0.02 -15.30 -13.06
CA GLY A 53 0.88 -14.20 -13.39
C GLY A 53 0.60 -13.65 -14.81
N ARG A 54 0.56 -12.33 -14.96
CA ARG A 54 0.31 -11.64 -16.25
C ARG A 54 1.53 -11.59 -17.19
N GLY A 55 2.64 -12.21 -16.83
CA GLY A 55 3.89 -12.22 -17.60
C GLY A 55 4.91 -13.07 -16.87
N GLY A 56 5.57 -13.97 -17.58
CA GLY A 56 6.31 -15.11 -17.03
C GLY A 56 7.38 -14.76 -16.02
N MET A 57 7.02 -14.76 -14.74
CA MET A 57 7.77 -15.26 -13.59
C MET A 57 6.82 -15.14 -12.39
N LEU A 58 6.49 -16.24 -11.72
CA LEU A 58 5.70 -16.20 -10.50
C LEU A 58 6.67 -16.17 -9.31
N ASN A 59 6.64 -15.07 -8.54
CA ASN A 59 7.44 -14.95 -7.32
C ASN A 59 6.60 -15.40 -6.13
N TYR A 60 7.13 -16.36 -5.38
CA TYR A 60 6.59 -16.78 -4.09
C TYR A 60 7.36 -16.10 -2.98
N SER A 61 6.65 -15.56 -2.00
CA SER A 61 7.24 -15.01 -0.78
C SER A 61 6.41 -15.43 0.42
N SER A 62 7.03 -15.46 1.59
CA SER A 62 6.36 -15.78 2.84
C SER A 62 6.82 -14.81 3.91
N PHE A 63 5.96 -14.59 4.91
CA PHE A 63 6.27 -13.81 6.10
C PHE A 63 5.75 -14.59 7.29
N VAL A 64 6.65 -14.85 8.22
CA VAL A 64 6.35 -15.66 9.41
C VAL A 64 6.26 -14.71 10.60
N TYR A 65 5.19 -14.83 11.36
CA TYR A 65 4.95 -14.03 12.55
C TYR A 65 4.38 -14.88 13.67
N PHE A 66 4.56 -14.41 14.90
CA PHE A 66 3.90 -14.92 16.08
C PHE A 66 2.55 -14.22 16.22
N ASP A 67 1.48 -14.98 16.05
CA ASP A 67 0.08 -14.59 16.19
C ASP A 67 -0.30 -14.54 17.68
N VAL A 68 -0.34 -13.34 18.24
CA VAL A 68 -0.53 -13.12 19.69
C VAL A 68 -1.99 -13.30 20.09
N ASP A 69 -2.91 -12.81 19.26
CA ASP A 69 -4.35 -12.78 19.56
C ASP A 69 -5.13 -13.95 18.94
N ARG A 70 -4.47 -14.76 18.10
CA ARG A 70 -4.95 -16.00 17.48
C ARG A 70 -6.04 -15.80 16.45
N ASP A 71 -6.02 -14.66 15.74
CA ASP A 71 -7.02 -14.36 14.71
C ASP A 71 -6.61 -14.84 13.31
N GLY A 72 -5.38 -15.34 13.15
CA GLY A 72 -4.83 -15.83 11.89
C GLY A 72 -4.47 -14.73 10.88
N LYS A 73 -4.39 -13.47 11.30
CA LYS A 73 -4.02 -12.32 10.47
C LYS A 73 -2.90 -11.56 11.14
N TYR A 74 -1.92 -11.11 10.35
CA TYR A 74 -0.87 -10.28 10.91
C TYR A 74 -1.42 -8.90 11.30
N GLY A 75 -1.42 -8.62 12.59
CA GLY A 75 -2.08 -7.47 13.18
C GLY A 75 -1.21 -6.65 14.12
N ALA A 76 -1.87 -5.74 14.85
CA ALA A 76 -1.21 -4.93 15.86
C ALA A 76 -0.88 -5.80 17.08
N GLY A 77 0.40 -5.85 17.48
CA GLY A 77 0.87 -6.65 18.61
C GLY A 77 1.57 -7.94 18.19
N ASP A 78 1.35 -8.40 16.96
CA ASP A 78 2.08 -9.54 16.39
C ASP A 78 3.55 -9.22 16.13
N ARG A 79 4.37 -10.27 16.10
CA ARG A 79 5.83 -10.14 16.02
C ARG A 79 6.40 -10.90 14.83
N PRO A 80 7.21 -10.28 13.95
CA PRO A 80 7.92 -11.00 12.89
C PRO A 80 8.92 -12.00 13.48
N MET A 81 9.10 -13.13 12.80
CA MET A 81 10.01 -14.20 13.20
C MET A 81 11.12 -14.42 12.17
N ALA A 82 12.36 -14.16 12.58
CA ALA A 82 13.57 -14.37 11.78
C ALA A 82 14.13 -15.80 11.95
N GLY A 83 14.91 -16.27 10.98
CA GLY A 83 15.62 -17.55 11.04
C GLY A 83 14.74 -18.80 10.86
N ILE A 84 13.45 -18.63 10.53
CA ILE A 84 12.53 -19.73 10.29
C ILE A 84 12.77 -20.32 8.90
N MET A 85 12.97 -21.64 8.84
CA MET A 85 13.15 -22.35 7.58
C MET A 85 11.78 -22.61 6.93
N VAL A 86 11.59 -22.09 5.71
CA VAL A 86 10.40 -22.30 4.89
C VAL A 86 10.78 -23.21 3.73
N ARG A 87 9.97 -24.24 3.47
CA ARG A 87 10.16 -25.20 2.38
C ARG A 87 8.91 -25.23 1.50
N LEU A 88 9.12 -25.07 0.20
CA LEU A 88 8.07 -25.18 -0.82
C LEU A 88 8.20 -26.55 -1.48
N TYR A 89 7.09 -27.27 -1.52
CA TYR A 89 6.98 -28.57 -2.19
C TYR A 89 6.01 -28.46 -3.37
N ASP A 90 6.26 -29.26 -4.41
CA ASP A 90 5.30 -29.43 -5.50
C ASP A 90 4.18 -30.42 -5.12
N GLU A 91 3.23 -30.63 -6.04
CA GLU A 91 2.08 -31.52 -5.84
C GLU A 91 2.50 -32.99 -5.61
N ALA A 92 3.66 -33.40 -6.14
CA ALA A 92 4.21 -34.72 -5.93
C ALA A 92 4.99 -34.85 -4.61
N GLY A 93 5.08 -33.77 -3.81
CA GLY A 93 5.81 -33.73 -2.55
C GLY A 93 7.32 -33.57 -2.71
N LYS A 94 7.83 -33.22 -3.89
CA LYS A 94 9.25 -32.95 -4.11
C LYS A 94 9.58 -31.52 -3.68
N LEU A 95 10.71 -31.35 -3.00
CA LEU A 95 11.20 -30.03 -2.58
C LEU A 95 11.52 -29.18 -3.82
N ALA A 96 10.80 -28.07 -3.99
CA ALA A 96 10.97 -27.12 -5.07
C ALA A 96 11.90 -25.96 -4.69
N ALA A 97 11.77 -25.44 -3.46
CA ALA A 97 12.61 -24.36 -2.95
C ALA A 97 12.64 -24.32 -1.42
N SER A 98 13.64 -23.64 -0.86
CA SER A 98 13.68 -23.33 0.57
C SER A 98 14.36 -22.00 0.85
N ALA A 99 13.94 -21.31 1.89
CA ALA A 99 14.52 -20.04 2.33
C ALA A 99 14.43 -19.88 3.85
N ARG A 100 15.32 -19.06 4.42
CA ARG A 100 15.22 -18.61 5.82
C ARG A 100 14.63 -17.21 5.87
N THR A 101 13.77 -16.95 6.84
CA THR A 101 13.30 -15.58 7.10
C THR A 101 14.46 -14.71 7.62
N ASN A 102 14.47 -13.44 7.19
CA ASN A 102 15.49 -12.45 7.56
C ASN A 102 15.26 -11.87 8.94
#